data_AF-A0A0D9NX84-F1
#
_entry.id   AF-A0A0D9NX84-F1
#
_cell.length_a   1.000
_cell.length_b   1.000
_cell.length_c   1.000
_cell.angle_alpha   90.00
_cell.angle_beta   90.00
_cell.angle_gamma   90.00
#
_symmetry.space_group_name_H-M   'P 1'
#
loop_
_entity.id
_entity.type
_entity.pdbx_description
1 polymer ?
#
loop_
_entity_poly.entity_id
_entity_poly.type
_entity_poly.pdbx_seq_one_letter_code
_entity_poly.pdbx_strand_id
1 'polypeptide(L)'
;MRRPRDDSEDDEIPLHHKKPFGSGLKRNKIEFVRATESDDGTAAVSKPRVATAIGDLYASIVLGDGQVNSVSAAATTTTASPQPDICPVCSLPITTSLKEHEASLAHQVSMPHSHPPSALDRSRMGLRALKSQGWDPDARRGLGVEGEGVRYPIKTKAKDDNLGIGAAELLESQKQEAREPPPRKLTGKELKQAMAKEKQRAERLQAEIYGRVDVESYLRRQMDDE
;
A
#
# COMPACT_ATOMS: atom_id res chain seq x y z
N MET A 1 46.46 -34.42 -25.31
CA MET A 1 45.26 -34.96 -25.99
C MET A 1 44.02 -34.61 -25.17
N ARG A 2 43.16 -33.69 -25.63
CA ARG A 2 41.84 -33.45 -25.01
C ARG A 2 40.88 -34.51 -25.55
N ARG A 3 40.21 -35.25 -24.67
CA ARG A 3 39.07 -36.11 -25.07
C ARG A 3 37.94 -35.20 -25.57
N PRO A 4 37.33 -35.48 -26.74
CA PRO A 4 36.08 -34.83 -27.10
C PRO A 4 35.02 -35.23 -26.07
N ARG A 5 34.26 -34.25 -25.58
CA ARG A 5 33.06 -34.52 -24.77
C ARG A 5 32.00 -35.03 -25.72
N ASP A 6 31.48 -36.20 -25.42
CA ASP A 6 30.33 -36.76 -26.13
C ASP A 6 29.07 -36.17 -25.46
N ASP A 7 28.66 -34.98 -25.91
CA ASP A 7 27.45 -34.29 -25.39
C ASP A 7 26.14 -35.03 -25.77
N SER A 8 26.21 -36.10 -26.59
CA SER A 8 25.02 -36.78 -27.12
C SER A 8 24.36 -37.74 -26.13
N GLU A 9 25.08 -38.24 -25.12
CA GLU A 9 24.52 -39.18 -24.12
C GLU A 9 23.66 -38.48 -23.04
N ASP A 10 23.86 -37.17 -22.82
CA ASP A 10 23.17 -36.41 -21.77
C ASP A 10 21.77 -35.90 -22.18
N ASP A 11 21.47 -35.90 -23.48
CA ASP A 11 20.19 -35.42 -24.03
C ASP A 11 19.07 -36.48 -24.01
N GLU A 12 19.43 -37.76 -24.01
CA GLU A 12 18.47 -38.89 -24.05
C GLU A 12 17.96 -39.31 -22.65
N ILE A 13 18.52 -38.71 -21.58
CA ILE A 13 18.15 -39.04 -20.20
C ILE A 13 16.86 -38.28 -19.80
N PRO A 14 15.80 -38.98 -19.32
CA PRO A 14 14.59 -38.33 -18.83
C PRO A 14 14.87 -37.27 -17.76
N LEU A 15 14.11 -36.17 -17.76
CA LEU A 15 14.31 -34.99 -16.90
C LEU A 15 14.50 -35.31 -15.41
N HIS A 16 13.85 -36.35 -14.89
CA HIS A 16 13.97 -36.78 -13.48
C HIS A 16 15.32 -37.39 -13.11
N HIS A 17 16.09 -37.87 -14.09
CA HIS A 17 17.41 -38.49 -13.88
C HIS A 17 18.56 -37.55 -14.26
N LYS A 18 18.28 -36.34 -14.75
CA LYS A 18 19.31 -35.33 -15.03
C LYS A 18 19.82 -34.74 -13.71
N LYS A 19 21.14 -34.58 -13.61
CA LYS A 19 21.77 -33.97 -12.42
C LYS A 19 21.30 -32.53 -12.27
N PRO A 20 21.04 -32.04 -11.04
CA PRO A 20 20.61 -30.67 -10.83
C PRO A 20 21.69 -29.69 -11.30
N PHE A 21 21.26 -28.59 -11.92
CA PHE A 21 22.14 -27.55 -12.43
C PHE A 21 23.05 -27.02 -11.31
N GLY A 22 24.37 -27.06 -11.53
CA GLY A 22 25.38 -26.69 -10.54
C GLY A 22 26.05 -27.85 -9.80
N SER A 23 25.65 -29.11 -10.05
CA SER A 23 26.43 -30.27 -9.59
C SER A 23 27.78 -30.30 -10.31
N GLY A 24 28.85 -29.89 -9.62
CA GLY A 24 30.22 -29.84 -10.18
C GLY A 24 30.90 -28.48 -10.07
N LEU A 25 30.17 -27.41 -9.72
CA LEU A 25 30.78 -26.12 -9.43
C LEU A 25 31.18 -26.06 -7.94
N LYS A 26 32.45 -26.32 -7.64
CA LYS A 26 32.99 -26.15 -6.28
C LYS A 26 32.96 -24.66 -5.91
N ARG A 27 32.01 -24.23 -5.09
CA ARG A 27 31.94 -22.87 -4.55
C ARG A 27 32.73 -22.86 -3.23
N ASN A 28 33.74 -22.00 -3.13
CA ASN A 28 34.46 -21.79 -1.88
C ASN A 28 33.47 -21.28 -0.82
N LYS A 29 33.44 -21.92 0.34
CA LYS A 29 32.56 -21.54 1.45
C LYS A 29 32.99 -20.18 1.99
N ILE A 30 32.06 -19.23 2.10
CA ILE A 30 32.29 -17.94 2.75
C ILE A 30 32.02 -18.12 4.25
N GLU A 31 32.95 -17.68 5.10
CA GLU A 31 32.78 -17.67 6.55
C GLU A 31 32.17 -16.34 6.98
N PHE A 32 31.02 -16.41 7.66
CA PHE A 32 30.39 -15.24 8.24
C PHE A 32 31.04 -14.95 9.58
N VAL A 33 31.82 -13.88 9.65
CA VAL A 33 32.36 -13.34 10.91
C VAL A 33 31.32 -12.41 11.52
N ARG A 34 31.01 -12.63 12.80
CA ARG A 34 30.08 -11.80 13.57
C ARG A 34 30.72 -10.44 13.83
N ALA A 35 30.00 -9.35 13.61
CA ALA A 35 30.49 -8.00 13.89
C ALA A 35 30.81 -7.89 15.39
N THR A 36 32.04 -7.49 15.71
CA THR A 36 32.44 -7.11 17.07
C THR A 36 31.75 -5.80 17.43
N GLU A 37 30.79 -5.92 18.35
CA GLU A 37 30.39 -4.97 19.40
C GLU A 37 30.50 -3.49 19.03
N SER A 38 29.36 -2.90 18.62
CA SER A 38 29.16 -1.46 18.65
C SER A 38 29.16 -0.99 20.11
N ASP A 39 30.02 -0.02 20.40
CA ASP A 39 30.13 0.71 21.65
C ASP A 39 28.90 1.63 21.79
N ASP A 40 27.84 1.14 22.43
CA ASP A 40 26.68 1.94 22.85
C ASP A 40 26.42 1.72 24.34
N GLY A 41 26.56 2.81 25.10
CA GLY A 41 26.62 2.83 26.55
C GLY A 41 25.36 2.30 27.24
N THR A 42 25.57 1.32 28.11
CA THR A 42 24.58 0.90 29.11
C THR A 42 25.02 1.35 30.49
N ALA A 43 24.57 2.54 30.90
CA ALA A 43 24.49 2.89 32.32
C ALA A 43 23.08 2.56 32.82
N ALA A 44 22.93 1.35 33.37
CA ALA A 44 21.72 0.90 34.04
C ALA A 44 21.82 1.13 35.55
N VAL A 45 21.23 2.22 36.07
CA VAL A 45 20.75 2.40 37.47
C VAL A 45 19.67 3.52 37.37
N SER A 46 18.45 3.45 37.90
CA SER A 46 18.05 3.21 39.28
C SER A 46 16.54 2.94 39.43
N LYS A 47 16.18 2.03 40.35
CA LYS A 47 14.90 1.83 41.08
C LYS A 47 13.67 2.70 40.69
N PRO A 48 12.48 2.10 40.52
CA PRO A 48 11.24 2.86 40.63
C PRO A 48 11.02 3.23 42.12
N ARG A 49 10.99 4.54 42.40
CA ARG A 49 10.32 5.06 43.59
C ARG A 49 8.86 4.65 43.51
N VAL A 50 8.29 4.35 44.68
CA VAL A 50 6.86 4.17 44.95
C VAL A 50 6.11 5.39 44.41
N ALA A 51 5.71 5.33 43.15
CA ALA A 51 4.56 6.06 42.66
C ALA A 51 3.43 5.05 42.79
N THR A 52 2.58 5.23 43.79
CA THR A 52 1.28 4.57 43.87
C THR A 52 0.64 4.76 42.50
N ALA A 53 0.64 3.69 41.73
CA ALA A 53 0.51 3.75 40.30
C ALA A 53 -0.88 4.29 39.99
N ILE A 54 -0.96 5.27 39.11
CA ILE A 54 -2.23 5.83 38.59
C ILE A 54 -3.20 4.70 38.15
N GLY A 55 -2.64 3.54 37.76
CA GLY A 55 -3.38 2.31 37.48
C GLY A 55 -4.24 1.79 38.63
N ASP A 56 -3.79 1.85 39.88
CA ASP A 56 -4.61 1.43 41.05
C ASP A 56 -5.78 2.39 41.30
N LEU A 57 -5.57 3.69 41.06
CA LEU A 57 -6.61 4.71 41.21
C LEU A 57 -7.65 4.58 40.08
N TYR A 58 -7.21 4.27 38.86
CA TYR A 58 -8.12 3.98 37.75
C TYR A 58 -8.85 2.65 37.98
N ALA A 59 -8.16 1.63 38.52
CA ALA A 59 -8.77 0.35 38.87
C ALA A 59 -9.84 0.51 39.96
N SER A 60 -9.63 1.32 41.00
CA SER A 60 -10.67 1.55 42.02
C SER A 60 -11.91 2.27 41.46
N ILE A 61 -11.71 3.20 40.53
CA ILE A 61 -12.82 3.94 39.90
C ILE A 61 -13.61 3.03 38.93
N VAL A 62 -12.91 2.18 38.17
CA VAL A 62 -13.52 1.36 37.11
C VAL A 62 -14.09 0.04 37.65
N LEU A 63 -13.42 -0.57 38.62
CA LEU A 63 -13.83 -1.86 39.20
C LEU A 63 -14.74 -1.69 40.43
N GLY A 64 -14.82 -0.49 41.00
CA GLY A 64 -15.79 -0.14 42.05
C GLY A 64 -15.60 -0.95 43.33
N ASP A 65 -14.45 -0.81 43.99
CA ASP A 65 -14.19 -1.50 45.26
C ASP A 65 -14.67 -0.64 46.44
N GLY A 66 -15.91 -0.91 46.88
CA GLY A 66 -16.50 -0.36 48.09
C GLY A 66 -16.13 -1.20 49.30
N GLN A 67 -15.40 -0.63 50.26
CA GLN A 67 -15.09 -1.32 51.50
C GLN A 67 -16.28 -1.33 52.47
N VAL A 68 -16.39 -2.46 53.18
CA VAL A 68 -17.06 -2.73 54.47
C VAL A 68 -18.59 -2.95 54.50
N ASN A 69 -18.97 -4.23 54.50
CA ASN A 69 -19.57 -4.83 55.69
C ASN A 69 -19.33 -6.34 55.71
N SER A 70 -18.45 -6.79 56.60
CA SER A 70 -18.43 -8.17 57.07
C SER A 70 -19.57 -8.35 58.07
N VAL A 71 -20.56 -9.17 57.72
CA VAL A 71 -21.40 -9.88 58.70
C VAL A 71 -21.55 -11.32 58.24
N SER A 72 -21.38 -12.19 59.23
CA SER A 72 -21.26 -13.64 59.23
C SER A 72 -22.30 -14.45 58.46
N ALA A 73 -21.87 -15.68 58.18
CA ALA A 73 -22.65 -16.84 57.78
C ALA A 73 -24.07 -16.95 58.38
N ALA A 74 -25.04 -17.22 57.51
CA ALA A 74 -26.17 -18.10 57.78
C ALA A 74 -26.77 -18.56 56.45
N ALA A 75 -27.07 -19.85 56.37
CA ALA A 75 -27.76 -20.50 55.27
C ALA A 75 -29.13 -19.86 54.98
N THR A 76 -29.60 -20.01 53.74
CA THR A 76 -30.91 -20.59 53.34
C THR A 76 -31.43 -19.94 52.05
N THR A 77 -31.51 -20.75 50.99
CA THR A 77 -32.45 -20.74 49.85
C THR A 77 -32.53 -19.52 48.91
N THR A 78 -32.19 -19.82 47.64
CA THR A 78 -32.99 -19.54 46.45
C THR A 78 -33.38 -18.09 46.17
N THR A 79 -32.59 -17.40 45.34
CA THR A 79 -33.12 -16.62 44.20
C THR A 79 -32.00 -16.48 43.16
N ALA A 80 -32.13 -17.19 42.04
CA ALA A 80 -31.19 -17.11 40.93
C ALA A 80 -31.33 -15.75 40.23
N SER A 81 -30.30 -14.91 40.36
CA SER A 81 -30.01 -13.84 39.41
C SER A 81 -29.54 -14.49 38.10
N PRO A 82 -30.09 -14.12 36.93
CA PRO A 82 -29.59 -14.64 35.67
C PRO A 82 -28.23 -13.98 35.42
N GLN A 83 -27.15 -14.71 35.69
CA GLN A 83 -25.86 -14.39 35.07
C GLN A 83 -26.08 -14.50 33.56
N PRO A 84 -25.64 -13.52 32.75
CA PRO A 84 -25.87 -13.57 31.31
C PRO A 84 -25.08 -14.74 30.73
N ASP A 85 -25.79 -15.74 30.20
CA ASP A 85 -25.16 -16.82 29.46
C ASP A 85 -24.40 -16.22 28.27
N ILE A 86 -23.12 -16.58 28.12
CA ILE A 86 -22.29 -16.09 27.01
C ILE A 86 -22.48 -17.03 25.83
N CYS A 87 -22.80 -16.47 24.67
CA CYS A 87 -22.96 -17.27 23.45
C CYS A 87 -21.59 -17.77 22.93
N PRO A 88 -21.43 -19.06 22.57
CA PRO A 88 -20.17 -19.60 22.05
C PRO A 88 -19.84 -19.14 20.62
N VAL A 89 -20.84 -18.66 19.86
CA VAL A 89 -20.66 -18.23 18.47
C VAL A 89 -20.17 -16.79 18.40
N CYS A 90 -20.86 -15.89 19.12
CA CYS A 90 -20.58 -14.45 19.04
C CYS A 90 -19.81 -13.90 20.25
N SER A 91 -19.57 -14.71 21.29
CA SER A 91 -18.89 -14.31 22.54
C SER A 91 -19.52 -13.10 23.26
N LEU A 92 -20.80 -12.82 22.97
CA LEU A 92 -21.56 -11.74 23.61
C LEU A 92 -22.52 -12.31 24.65
N PRO A 93 -22.82 -11.55 25.72
CA PRO A 93 -23.82 -11.93 26.71
C PRO A 93 -25.21 -11.98 26.08
N ILE A 94 -25.98 -13.01 26.41
CA ILE A 94 -27.39 -13.13 26.05
C ILE A 94 -28.19 -12.24 27.01
N THR A 95 -28.50 -11.02 26.56
CA THR A 95 -29.28 -10.04 27.33
C THR A 95 -30.79 -10.19 27.12
N THR A 96 -31.21 -10.85 26.05
CA THR A 96 -32.60 -11.09 25.63
C THR A 96 -32.90 -12.60 25.59
N SER A 97 -34.06 -13.00 25.08
CA SER A 97 -34.32 -14.43 24.87
C SER A 97 -33.32 -15.03 23.86
N LEU A 98 -33.01 -16.33 23.99
CA LEU A 98 -32.07 -17.03 23.09
C LEU A 98 -32.42 -16.82 21.61
N LYS A 99 -33.72 -16.88 21.27
CA LYS A 99 -34.20 -16.69 19.89
C LYS A 99 -33.97 -15.27 19.36
N GLU A 100 -34.14 -14.26 20.20
CA GLU A 100 -33.89 -12.86 19.82
C GLU A 100 -32.39 -12.58 19.71
N HIS A 101 -31.59 -13.22 20.56
CA HIS A 101 -30.13 -13.19 20.45
C HIS A 101 -29.65 -13.85 19.15
N GLU A 102 -30.16 -15.04 18.80
CA GLU A 102 -29.84 -15.74 17.54
C GLU A 102 -30.29 -14.97 16.30
N ALA A 103 -31.44 -14.29 16.38
CA ALA A 103 -31.95 -13.43 15.31
C ALA A 103 -31.22 -12.07 15.23
N SER A 104 -30.43 -11.71 16.24
CA SER A 104 -29.66 -10.47 16.25
C SER A 104 -28.59 -10.48 15.17
N LEU A 105 -28.39 -9.34 14.52
CA LEU A 105 -27.39 -9.18 13.46
C LEU A 105 -25.97 -9.52 13.95
N ALA A 106 -25.64 -9.22 15.21
CA ALA A 106 -24.32 -9.55 15.77
C ALA A 106 -24.08 -11.06 15.81
N HIS A 107 -25.10 -11.84 16.16
CA HIS A 107 -25.04 -13.30 16.13
C HIS A 107 -25.01 -13.83 14.70
N GLN A 108 -25.88 -13.32 13.83
CA GLN A 108 -25.94 -13.76 12.43
C GLN A 108 -24.63 -13.51 11.67
N VAL A 109 -23.96 -12.37 11.90
CA VAL A 109 -22.70 -12.03 11.24
C VAL A 109 -21.50 -12.83 11.79
N SER A 110 -21.58 -13.34 13.02
CA SER A 110 -20.53 -14.18 13.60
C SER A 110 -20.72 -15.68 13.30
N MET A 111 -21.87 -16.09 12.75
CA MET A 111 -22.06 -17.47 12.32
C MET A 111 -21.06 -17.87 11.21
N PRO A 112 -20.66 -19.15 11.14
CA PRO A 112 -19.88 -19.65 10.01
C PRO A 112 -20.73 -19.59 8.74
N HIS A 113 -20.48 -18.57 7.91
CA HIS A 113 -21.21 -18.37 6.67
C HIS A 113 -20.79 -19.42 5.65
N SER A 114 -21.75 -20.13 5.06
CA SER A 114 -21.47 -20.93 3.87
C SER A 114 -20.99 -19.99 2.76
N HIS A 115 -19.85 -20.33 2.16
CA HIS A 115 -19.34 -19.57 1.02
C HIS A 115 -19.84 -20.22 -0.27
N PRO A 116 -20.32 -19.42 -1.24
CA PRO A 116 -20.64 -19.97 -2.54
C PRO A 116 -19.36 -20.59 -3.13
N PRO A 117 -19.49 -21.75 -3.80
CA PRO A 117 -18.35 -22.39 -4.43
C PRO A 117 -17.69 -21.42 -5.40
N SER A 118 -16.36 -21.45 -5.44
CA SER A 118 -15.60 -20.68 -6.41
C SER A 118 -16.03 -21.00 -7.84
N ALA A 119 -16.03 -19.99 -8.70
CA ALA A 119 -16.36 -20.11 -10.13
C ALA A 119 -15.31 -20.89 -10.95
N LEU A 120 -14.35 -21.53 -10.27
CA LEU A 120 -13.31 -22.33 -10.91
C LEU A 120 -13.90 -23.64 -11.41
N ASP A 121 -13.61 -23.95 -12.67
CA ASP A 121 -14.01 -25.21 -13.28
C ASP A 121 -13.19 -26.39 -12.71
N ARG A 122 -13.89 -27.29 -12.01
CA ARG A 122 -13.34 -28.48 -11.32
C ARG A 122 -12.80 -29.54 -12.27
N SER A 123 -13.10 -29.46 -13.57
CA SER A 123 -12.59 -30.41 -14.57
C SER A 123 -11.15 -30.10 -15.01
N ARG A 124 -10.65 -28.88 -14.77
CA ARG A 124 -9.33 -28.46 -15.22
C ARG A 124 -8.23 -29.28 -14.55
N MET A 125 -7.28 -29.78 -15.35
CA MET A 125 -6.19 -30.61 -14.86
C MET A 125 -5.36 -29.95 -13.75
N GLY A 126 -5.09 -28.64 -13.87
CA GLY A 126 -4.35 -27.90 -12.85
C GLY A 126 -5.06 -27.88 -11.50
N LEU A 127 -6.38 -27.70 -11.48
CA LEU A 127 -7.17 -27.75 -10.24
C LEU A 127 -7.21 -29.17 -9.67
N ARG A 128 -7.33 -30.19 -10.53
CA ARG A 128 -7.28 -31.60 -10.10
C ARG A 128 -5.94 -31.95 -9.44
N ALA A 129 -4.83 -31.47 -9.99
CA ALA A 129 -3.51 -31.65 -9.41
C ALA A 129 -3.38 -30.95 -8.05
N LEU A 130 -3.81 -29.70 -7.94
CA LEU A 130 -3.80 -28.97 -6.66
C LEU A 130 -4.67 -29.66 -5.60
N LYS A 131 -5.86 -30.09 -5.99
CA LYS A 131 -6.77 -30.84 -5.10
C LYS A 131 -6.15 -32.16 -4.63
N SER A 132 -5.42 -32.88 -5.49
CA SER A 132 -4.72 -34.11 -5.09
C SER A 132 -3.62 -33.87 -4.05
N GLN A 133 -3.07 -32.66 -4.02
CA GLN A 133 -2.10 -32.22 -3.00
C GLN A 133 -2.78 -31.62 -1.75
N GLY A 134 -4.10 -31.77 -1.62
CA GLY A 134 -4.86 -31.28 -0.47
C GLY A 134 -5.24 -29.79 -0.52
N TRP A 135 -5.05 -29.11 -1.66
CA TRP A 135 -5.49 -27.73 -1.80
C TRP A 135 -6.99 -27.65 -2.12
N ASP A 136 -7.72 -26.90 -1.30
CA ASP A 136 -9.16 -26.69 -1.46
C ASP A 136 -9.46 -25.28 -2.02
N PRO A 137 -10.06 -25.16 -3.22
CA PRO A 137 -10.38 -23.86 -3.82
C PRO A 137 -11.41 -23.05 -3.02
N ASP A 138 -12.28 -23.72 -2.25
CA ASP A 138 -13.39 -23.06 -1.54
C ASP A 138 -13.00 -22.68 -0.09
N ALA A 139 -11.85 -23.18 0.41
CA ALA A 139 -11.34 -22.89 1.75
C ALA A 139 -10.83 -21.47 1.95
N ARG A 140 -10.75 -20.65 0.88
CA ARG A 140 -10.29 -19.24 0.91
C ARG A 140 -8.89 -19.05 1.54
N ARG A 141 -8.08 -20.10 1.58
CA ARG A 141 -6.69 -20.08 2.05
C ARG A 141 -5.73 -20.01 0.87
N GLY A 142 -4.58 -19.38 1.09
CA GLY A 142 -3.49 -19.35 0.14
C GLY A 142 -2.82 -20.71 -0.02
N LEU A 143 -1.81 -20.77 -0.89
CA LEU A 143 -0.91 -21.91 -0.94
C LEU A 143 0.15 -21.79 0.17
N GLY A 144 0.60 -22.90 0.74
CA GLY A 144 1.58 -22.93 1.83
C GLY A 144 1.08 -23.75 3.02
N VAL A 145 1.95 -23.99 4.00
CA VAL A 145 1.65 -24.86 5.17
C VAL A 145 0.46 -24.30 5.97
N GLU A 146 0.52 -23.02 6.32
CA GLU A 146 -0.55 -22.30 7.02
C GLU A 146 -1.50 -21.56 6.05
N GLY A 147 -1.32 -21.76 4.73
CA GLY A 147 -2.09 -21.04 3.70
C GLY A 147 -1.73 -19.56 3.57
N GLU A 148 -0.48 -19.19 3.84
CA GLU A 148 0.04 -17.81 3.82
C GLU A 148 0.20 -17.22 2.41
N GLY A 149 0.21 -18.06 1.38
CA GLY A 149 0.46 -17.62 0.00
C GLY A 149 -0.63 -16.70 -0.55
N VAL A 150 -0.26 -15.92 -1.57
CA VAL A 150 -1.21 -15.06 -2.27
C VAL A 150 -2.34 -15.90 -2.92
N ARG A 151 -3.58 -15.55 -2.62
CA ARG A 151 -4.78 -16.25 -3.10
C ARG A 151 -5.13 -15.94 -4.55
N TYR A 152 -4.83 -14.72 -4.98
CA TYR A 152 -5.17 -14.22 -6.30
C TYR A 152 -3.89 -13.86 -7.06
N PRO A 153 -3.89 -14.02 -8.39
CA PRO A 153 -2.78 -13.56 -9.20
C PRO A 153 -2.48 -12.08 -8.97
N ILE A 154 -1.20 -11.73 -8.92
CA ILE A 154 -0.76 -10.35 -8.79
C ILE A 154 -1.15 -9.60 -10.06
N LYS A 155 -1.88 -8.49 -9.91
CA LYS A 155 -2.27 -7.64 -11.04
C LYS A 155 -1.07 -6.79 -11.44
N THR A 156 -0.57 -7.00 -12.65
CA THR A 156 0.50 -6.19 -13.24
C THR A 156 -0.09 -5.00 -13.97
N LYS A 157 0.55 -3.82 -13.87
CA LYS A 157 0.24 -2.66 -14.71
C LYS A 157 1.01 -2.80 -16.02
N ALA A 158 0.31 -2.69 -17.15
CA ALA A 158 0.95 -2.63 -18.45
C ALA A 158 1.72 -1.31 -18.56
N LYS A 159 2.91 -1.38 -19.16
CA LYS A 159 3.68 -0.20 -19.53
C LYS A 159 3.50 -0.01 -21.02
N ASP A 160 2.69 0.97 -21.38
CA ASP A 160 2.42 1.30 -22.79
C ASP A 160 3.46 2.28 -23.37
N ASP A 161 4.32 2.84 -22.51
CA ASP A 161 5.35 3.80 -22.89
C ASP A 161 6.64 3.12 -23.39
N ASN A 162 7.25 3.71 -24.42
CA ASN A 162 8.56 3.31 -24.96
C ASN A 162 9.75 3.81 -24.12
N LEU A 163 9.51 4.53 -23.02
CA LEU A 163 10.58 5.03 -22.16
C LEU A 163 11.25 3.89 -21.38
N GLY A 164 12.46 4.13 -20.85
CA GLY A 164 13.14 3.18 -19.95
C GLY A 164 12.35 2.92 -18.66
N ILE A 165 12.55 1.79 -18.00
CA ILE A 165 12.01 1.54 -16.66
C ILE A 165 12.66 2.59 -15.71
N GLY A 166 11.85 3.31 -14.93
CA GLY A 166 12.31 4.42 -14.08
C GLY A 166 12.29 5.82 -14.73
N ALA A 167 12.08 5.93 -16.05
CA ALA A 167 12.00 7.25 -16.71
C ALA A 167 10.77 8.07 -16.31
N ALA A 168 9.67 7.40 -15.93
CA ALA A 168 8.46 8.06 -15.47
C ALA A 168 8.70 8.82 -14.15
N GLU A 169 9.52 8.30 -13.24
CA GLU A 169 9.82 8.95 -11.96
C GLU A 169 10.58 10.27 -12.16
N LEU A 170 11.49 10.32 -13.16
CA LEU A 170 12.20 11.55 -13.53
C LEU A 170 11.28 12.60 -14.16
N LEU A 171 10.24 12.16 -14.88
CA LEU A 171 9.24 13.06 -15.45
C LEU A 171 8.26 13.54 -14.38
N GLU A 172 7.89 12.69 -13.42
CA GLU A 172 7.04 13.09 -12.31
C GLU A 172 7.75 14.05 -11.36
N SER A 173 9.03 13.84 -11.04
CA SER A 173 9.82 14.78 -10.24
C SER A 173 9.95 16.15 -10.92
N GLN A 174 10.21 16.17 -12.25
CA GLN A 174 10.24 17.42 -13.03
C GLN A 174 8.87 18.11 -13.11
N LYS A 175 7.77 17.35 -13.11
CA LYS A 175 6.42 17.90 -13.16
C LYS A 175 5.94 18.44 -11.80
N GLN A 176 6.51 17.97 -10.69
CA GLN A 176 6.24 18.50 -9.35
C GLN A 176 6.92 19.86 -9.13
N GLU A 177 8.05 20.14 -9.78
CA GLU A 177 8.79 21.40 -9.58
C GLU A 177 8.22 22.61 -10.35
N ALA A 178 7.30 22.45 -11.31
CA ALA A 178 6.84 23.57 -12.14
C ALA A 178 5.38 23.49 -12.59
N ARG A 179 4.44 23.22 -11.67
CA ARG A 179 3.02 23.43 -11.97
C ARG A 179 2.62 24.88 -11.66
N GLU A 180 3.13 25.80 -12.47
CA GLU A 180 2.62 27.18 -12.47
C GLU A 180 1.10 27.16 -12.74
N PRO A 181 0.32 28.03 -12.06
CA PRO A 181 -1.12 28.08 -12.28
C PRO A 181 -1.41 28.35 -13.77
N PRO A 182 -2.47 27.74 -14.33
CA PRO A 182 -2.78 27.91 -15.75
C PRO A 182 -2.88 29.41 -16.09
N PRO A 183 -2.30 29.87 -17.21
CA PRO A 183 -2.28 31.27 -17.56
C PRO A 183 -3.71 31.81 -17.65
N ARG A 184 -3.95 32.95 -16.99
CA ARG A 184 -5.27 33.60 -17.03
C ARG A 184 -5.61 33.93 -18.48
N LYS A 185 -6.79 33.49 -18.93
CA LYS A 185 -7.31 33.84 -20.26
C LYS A 185 -7.63 35.33 -20.27
N LEU A 186 -6.89 36.10 -21.06
CA LEU A 186 -7.15 37.54 -21.27
C LEU A 186 -8.57 37.74 -21.81
N THR A 187 -9.26 38.74 -21.30
CA THR A 187 -10.61 39.11 -21.75
C THR A 187 -10.57 39.70 -23.16
N GLY A 188 -11.71 39.67 -23.88
CA GLY A 188 -11.77 40.17 -25.26
C GLY A 188 -11.37 41.64 -25.45
N LYS A 189 -11.48 42.46 -24.40
CA LYS A 189 -11.00 43.85 -24.40
C LYS A 189 -9.48 43.92 -24.28
N GLU A 190 -8.89 43.12 -23.41
CA GLU A 190 -7.44 43.05 -23.21
C GLU A 190 -6.72 42.50 -24.45
N LEU A 191 -7.31 41.52 -25.13
CA LEU A 191 -6.78 41.00 -26.40
C LEU A 191 -6.71 42.08 -27.48
N LYS A 192 -7.76 42.89 -27.63
CA LYS A 192 -7.78 44.01 -28.59
C LYS A 192 -6.72 45.06 -28.26
N GLN A 193 -6.52 45.36 -26.97
CA GLN A 193 -5.49 46.30 -26.53
C GLN A 193 -4.08 45.77 -26.77
N ALA A 194 -3.84 44.47 -26.52
CA ALA A 194 -2.56 43.84 -26.79
C ALA A 194 -2.22 43.88 -28.29
N MET A 195 -3.18 43.50 -29.15
CA MET A 195 -3.03 43.55 -30.61
C MET A 195 -2.77 44.97 -31.12
N ALA A 196 -3.47 45.98 -30.57
CA ALA A 196 -3.24 47.38 -30.96
C ALA A 196 -1.84 47.85 -30.57
N LYS A 197 -1.35 47.48 -29.37
CA LYS A 197 0.01 47.78 -28.93
C LYS A 197 1.06 47.07 -29.76
N GLU A 198 0.85 45.81 -30.12
CA GLU A 198 1.74 45.07 -31.01
C GLU A 198 1.79 45.69 -32.40
N LYS A 199 0.64 46.11 -32.94
CA LYS A 199 0.57 46.80 -34.22
C LYS A 199 1.32 48.14 -34.18
N GLN A 200 1.14 48.95 -33.13
CA GLN A 200 1.88 50.21 -32.96
C GLN A 200 3.38 49.99 -32.83
N ARG A 201 3.80 48.95 -32.09
CA ARG A 201 5.22 48.57 -31.97
C ARG A 201 5.78 48.12 -33.32
N ALA A 202 5.04 47.33 -34.08
CA ALA A 202 5.44 46.86 -35.40
C ALA A 202 5.56 48.01 -36.40
N GLU A 203 4.60 48.93 -36.42
CA GLU A 203 4.61 50.12 -37.29
C GLU A 203 5.78 51.05 -36.93
N ARG A 204 6.05 51.24 -35.63
CA ARG A 204 7.23 51.98 -35.17
C ARG A 204 8.53 51.34 -35.63
N LEU A 205 8.67 50.03 -35.45
CA LEU A 205 9.85 49.29 -35.91
C LEU A 205 9.96 49.33 -37.44
N GLN A 206 8.86 49.27 -38.17
CA GLN A 206 8.88 49.42 -39.64
C GLN A 206 9.33 50.81 -40.06
N ALA A 207 8.85 51.86 -39.39
CA ALA A 207 9.31 53.23 -39.65
C ALA A 207 10.80 53.40 -39.32
N GLU A 208 11.30 52.80 -38.24
CA GLU A 208 12.72 52.85 -37.89
C GLU A 208 13.61 52.04 -38.85
N ILE A 209 13.13 50.87 -39.33
CA ILE A 209 13.89 49.98 -40.21
C ILE A 209 13.89 50.45 -41.67
N TYR A 210 12.74 50.96 -42.15
CA TYR A 210 12.56 51.32 -43.56
C TYR A 210 12.48 52.82 -43.81
N GLY A 211 12.29 53.65 -42.77
CA GLY A 211 12.37 55.10 -42.85
C GLY A 211 13.82 55.54 -43.00
N ARG A 212 14.14 56.20 -44.11
CA ARG A 212 15.43 56.87 -44.28
C ARG A 212 15.42 58.14 -43.43
N VAL A 213 16.08 58.10 -42.29
CA VAL A 213 16.17 59.21 -41.31
C VAL A 213 16.50 60.55 -41.98
N ASP A 214 17.37 60.53 -43.00
CA ASP A 214 17.78 61.73 -43.74
C ASP A 214 16.63 62.36 -44.55
N VAL A 215 15.79 61.54 -45.20
CA VAL A 215 14.68 62.02 -46.04
C VAL A 215 13.52 62.51 -45.16
N GLU A 216 13.23 61.81 -44.07
CA GLU A 216 12.16 62.20 -43.13
C GLU A 216 12.46 63.51 -42.41
N SER A 217 13.73 63.81 -42.11
CA SER A 217 14.14 65.09 -41.50
C SER A 217 13.91 66.29 -42.44
N TYR A 218 14.17 66.11 -43.74
CA TYR A 218 13.91 67.12 -44.77
C TYR A 218 12.41 67.32 -45.00
N LEU A 219 11.63 66.23 -45.06
CA LEU A 219 10.17 66.29 -45.23
C LEU A 219 9.46 66.91 -44.02
N ARG A 220 9.94 66.68 -42.80
CA ARG A 220 9.38 67.35 -41.61
C ARG A 220 9.72 68.83 -41.56
N ARG A 221 10.91 69.24 -42.02
CA ARG A 221 11.34 70.65 -42.03
C ARG A 221 10.57 71.52 -43.02
N GLN A 222 10.13 70.97 -44.16
CA GLN A 222 9.38 71.74 -45.16
C GLN A 222 7.89 71.96 -44.82
N MET A 223 7.35 71.26 -43.82
CA MET A 223 5.92 71.34 -43.46
C MET A 223 5.61 72.40 -42.39
N ASP A 224 6.64 73.05 -41.83
CA ASP A 224 6.49 74.07 -40.77
C ASP A 224 6.62 75.52 -41.31
N ASP A 225 6.87 75.70 -42.62
CA ASP A 225 6.99 77.00 -43.30
C ASP A 225 5.78 77.25 -44.24
N GLU A 226 4.57 77.40 -43.68
CA GLU A 226 3.39 78.06 -44.31
C GLU A 226 2.34 78.48 -43.26
#